data_AF-A0AAU6ZRA7-F1
#
_entry.id   AF-A0AAU6ZRA7-F1
#
_cell.length_a   1.000
_cell.length_b   1.000
_cell.length_c   1.000
_cell.angle_alpha   90.00
_cell.angle_beta   90.00
_cell.angle_gamma   90.00
#
_symmetry.space_group_name_H-M   'P 1'
#
loop_
_entity.id
_entity.type
_entity.pdbx_description
1 polymer ?
#
loop_
_entity_poly.entity_id
_entity_poly.type
_entity_poly.pdbx_seq_one_letter_code
_entity_poly.pdbx_strand_id
1 'polypeptide(L)' 'MSEQYAQLRAPSDEILRYLPGSVSRSDTLSKTQDRHIGEAFSLRWVIIHLIEEYARHVGHVDLIREAIDGETGK' A
#
# COMPACT_ATOMS: atom_id res chain seq x y z
N MET A 1 17.36 19.79 -15.60
CA MET A 1 17.08 18.40 -15.18
C MET A 1 17.65 18.21 -13.78
N SER A 2 16.85 18.33 -12.73
CA SER A 2 16.62 19.62 -12.04
C SER A 2 16.95 19.39 -10.56
N GLU A 3 17.63 20.33 -9.90
CA GLU A 3 18.11 20.25 -8.50
C GLU A 3 17.04 19.82 -7.48
N GLN A 4 15.77 20.12 -7.78
CA GLN A 4 14.60 19.69 -7.00
C GLN A 4 14.42 18.16 -6.91
N TYR A 5 14.82 17.37 -7.93
CA TYR A 5 14.74 15.90 -7.87
C TYR A 5 15.81 15.30 -6.93
N ALA A 6 16.96 15.94 -6.80
CA ALA A 6 18.03 15.48 -5.90
C ALA A 6 17.68 15.72 -4.42
N GLN A 7 16.94 16.79 -4.12
CA GLN A 7 16.47 17.14 -2.76
C GLN A 7 15.43 16.15 -2.19
N LEU A 8 14.72 15.39 -3.03
CA LEU A 8 13.78 14.34 -2.59
C LEU A 8 14.45 12.98 -2.32
N ARG A 9 15.67 12.77 -2.83
CA ARG A 9 16.43 11.50 -2.67
C ARG A 9 17.17 11.42 -1.33
N ALA A 10 17.69 12.55 -0.85
CA ALA A 10 18.46 12.57 0.41
C ALA A 10 17.62 12.21 1.66
N PRO A 11 16.33 12.61 1.78
CA PRO A 11 15.46 12.20 2.88
C PRO A 11 14.96 10.76 2.78
N SER A 12 14.74 10.24 1.56
CA SER A 12 14.24 8.87 1.38
C SER A 12 15.23 7.83 1.91
N ASP A 13 16.52 8.05 1.64
CA ASP A 13 17.59 7.17 2.08
C ASP A 13 17.79 7.23 3.61
N GLU A 14 17.38 8.33 4.25
CA GLU A 14 17.38 8.49 5.71
C GLU A 14 16.22 7.74 6.38
N ILE A 15 15.02 7.77 5.80
CA ILE A 15 13.87 7.00 6.27
C ILE A 15 14.16 5.48 6.19
N LEU A 16 14.85 5.04 5.14
CA LEU A 16 15.27 3.64 4.97
C LEU A 16 16.26 3.17 6.06
N ARG A 17 17.05 4.07 6.67
CA ARG A 17 17.98 3.72 7.76
C ARG A 17 17.30 3.37 9.08
N TYR A 18 16.11 3.92 9.34
CA TYR A 18 15.33 3.63 10.55
C TYR A 18 14.37 2.46 10.38
N LEU A 19 14.12 2.05 9.13
CA LEU A 19 13.37 0.84 8.86
C LEU A 19 14.28 -0.37 9.11
N PRO A 20 13.85 -1.36 9.92
CA PRO A 20 14.63 -2.57 10.11
C PRO A 20 14.93 -3.20 8.75
N GLY A 21 16.16 -3.69 8.54
CA GLY A 21 16.63 -4.18 7.23
C GLY A 21 15.79 -5.29 6.59
N SER A 22 14.83 -5.84 7.34
CA SER A 22 13.75 -6.66 6.80
C SER A 22 12.84 -5.89 5.83
N VAL A 23 12.48 -4.65 6.10
CA VAL A 23 11.55 -3.86 5.27
C VAL A 23 12.15 -3.51 3.89
N SER A 24 13.49 -3.44 3.79
CA SER A 24 14.16 -3.28 2.49
C SER A 24 14.09 -4.54 1.61
N ARG A 25 13.70 -5.69 2.17
CA ARG A 25 13.52 -6.94 1.44
C ARG A 25 12.03 -7.22 1.30
N SER A 26 11.57 -7.19 0.05
CA SER A 26 10.19 -7.44 -0.35
C SER A 26 9.58 -8.74 0.21
N ASP A 27 10.41 -9.69 0.64
CA ASP A 27 10.02 -11.01 1.12
C ASP A 27 9.92 -11.12 2.65
N THR A 28 9.98 -10.00 3.37
CA THR A 28 9.79 -10.03 4.83
C THR A 28 8.42 -10.55 5.20
N LEU A 29 8.38 -11.59 6.02
CA LEU A 29 7.15 -12.24 6.42
C LEU A 29 6.48 -11.55 7.61
N SER A 30 5.16 -11.63 7.65
CA SER A 30 4.34 -11.17 8.76
C SER A 30 4.68 -11.93 10.03
N LYS A 31 4.58 -11.25 11.18
CA LYS A 31 4.77 -11.88 12.50
C LYS A 31 3.64 -12.84 12.85
N THR A 32 2.50 -12.68 12.21
CA THR A 32 1.29 -13.47 12.43
C THR A 32 1.00 -14.27 11.17
N GLN A 33 0.68 -15.55 11.34
CA GLN A 33 0.22 -16.41 10.25
C GLN A 33 -1.22 -16.10 9.90
N ASP A 34 -1.55 -16.30 8.63
CA ASP A 34 -2.93 -16.29 8.19
C ASP A 34 -3.74 -17.36 8.93
N ARG A 35 -4.96 -17.00 9.34
CA ARG A 35 -5.83 -17.91 10.10
C ARG A 35 -6.49 -18.98 9.23
N HIS A 36 -6.55 -18.78 7.91
CA HIS A 36 -7.21 -19.67 6.97
C HIS A 36 -6.22 -20.57 6.23
N ILE A 37 -5.04 -20.04 5.89
CA ILE A 37 -4.02 -20.69 5.05
C ILE A 37 -2.86 -21.22 5.91
N GLY A 38 -2.66 -20.70 7.13
CA GLY A 38 -1.60 -21.14 8.05
C GLY A 38 -0.19 -20.68 7.67
N GLU A 39 -0.06 -19.83 6.65
CA GLU A 39 1.20 -19.30 6.17
C GLU A 39 1.37 -17.82 6.54
N ALA A 40 2.62 -17.36 6.66
CA ALA A 40 2.91 -15.94 6.88
C ALA A 40 2.94 -15.20 5.54
N PHE A 41 2.41 -13.97 5.52
CA PHE A 41 2.37 -13.16 4.31
C PHE A 41 3.65 -12.35 4.15
N SER A 42 4.16 -12.23 2.93
CA SER A 42 5.22 -11.26 2.64
C SER A 42 4.70 -9.83 2.74
N LEU A 43 5.57 -8.88 3.10
CA LEU A 43 5.26 -7.46 3.18
C LEU A 43 4.75 -6.93 1.84
N ARG A 44 5.33 -7.40 0.73
CA ARG A 44 4.85 -7.08 -0.62
C ARG A 44 3.43 -7.56 -0.86
N TRP A 45 3.12 -8.80 -0.47
CA TRP A 45 1.75 -9.32 -0.58
C TRP A 45 0.79 -8.44 0.22
N VAL A 46 1.11 -8.13 1.49
CA VAL A 46 0.27 -7.30 2.36
C VAL A 46 -0.01 -5.93 1.76
N ILE A 47 1.03 -5.24 1.25
CA ILE A 47 0.87 -3.90 0.68
C ILE A 47 0.00 -3.93 -0.57
N ILE A 48 0.21 -4.90 -1.47
CA ILE A 48 -0.62 -5.06 -2.67
C ILE A 48 -2.07 -5.33 -2.29
N HIS A 49 -2.29 -6.22 -1.32
CA HIS A 49 -3.63 -6.53 -0.83
C HIS A 49 -4.33 -5.30 -0.25
N LEU A 50 -3.64 -4.50 0.58
CA LEU A 50 -4.21 -3.29 1.15
C LEU A 50 -4.61 -2.27 0.08
N ILE A 51 -3.81 -2.11 -0.98
CA ILE A 51 -4.14 -1.22 -2.10
C ILE A 51 -5.39 -1.72 -2.83
N GLU A 52 -5.49 -3.03 -3.09
CA GLU A 52 -6.64 -3.64 -3.75
C GLU A 52 -7.92 -3.49 -2.92
N GLU A 53 -7.87 -3.84 -1.63
CA GLU A 53 -9.00 -3.69 -0.72
C GLU A 53 -9.45 -2.23 -0.63
N TYR A 54 -8.50 -1.29 -0.54
CA TYR A 54 -8.81 0.13 -0.52
C TYR A 54 -9.50 0.59 -1.81
N ALA A 55 -8.98 0.21 -2.97
CA ALA A 55 -9.58 0.53 -4.26
C ALA A 55 -11.01 -0.06 -4.38
N ARG A 56 -11.22 -1.29 -3.91
CA ARG A 56 -12.54 -1.94 -3.90
C ARG A 56 -13.52 -1.19 -3.01
N HIS A 57 -13.09 -0.77 -1.82
CA HIS A 57 -13.92 0.02 -0.91
C HIS A 57 -14.29 1.38 -1.49
N VAL A 58 -13.31 2.09 -2.07
CA VAL A 58 -13.57 3.38 -2.73
C VAL A 58 -14.54 3.19 -3.89
N GLY A 59 -14.38 2.15 -4.70
CA GLY A 59 -15.32 1.82 -5.76
C GLY A 59 -16.74 1.55 -5.24
N HIS A 60 -16.89 0.80 -4.15
CA HIS A 60 -18.20 0.58 -3.52
C HIS A 60 -18.83 1.87 -3.00
N VAL A 61 -18.05 2.74 -2.37
CA VAL A 61 -18.53 4.04 -1.87
C VAL A 61 -18.92 4.95 -3.04
N ASP A 62 -18.18 4.91 -4.14
CA ASP A 62 -18.50 5.68 -5.33
C ASP A 62 -19.82 5.21 -5.95
N LEU A 63 -20.06 3.90 -6.08
CA LEU A 63 -21.36 3.38 -6.53
C LEU A 63 -22.52 3.82 -5.64
N ILE A 64 -22.32 3.88 -4.32
CA ILE A 64 -23.34 4.38 -3.38
C ILE A 64 -23.57 5.88 -3.60
N ARG A 65 -22.50 6.66 -3.78
CA ARG A 65 -22.58 8.09 -4.10
C ARG A 65 -23.34 8.31 -5.40
N GLU A 66 -23.00 7.59 -6.47
CA GLU A 66 -23.68 7.67 -7.77
C GLU A 66 -25.16 7.30 -7.68
N ALA A 67 -25.51 6.29 -6.87
CA ALA A 67 -26.90 5.91 -6.63
C ALA A 67 -27.70 6.98 -5.87
N ILE A 68 -27.05 7.75 -4.99
CA ILE A 68 -27.68 8.85 -4.24
C ILE A 68 -27.80 10.11 -5.11
N ASP A 69 -26.74 10.45 -5.85
CA ASP A 69 -26.65 11.70 -6.61
C ASP A 69 -27.30 11.60 -8.01
N GLY A 70 -27.52 10.38 -8.52
CA GLY A 70 -28.07 10.13 -9.86
C GLY A 70 -27.10 10.42 -11.01
N GLU A 71 -25.84 10.76 -10.72
CA GLU A 71 -24.80 11.02 -11.72
C GLU A 71 -23.68 9.98 -11.64
N THR A 72 -23.33 9.39 -12.79
CA THR A 72 -22.30 8.35 -12.94
C THR A 72 -21.02 8.93 -13.58
N GLY A 73 -19.84 8.54 -13.07
CA GLY A 73 -18.53 8.66 -13.73
C GLY A 73 -18.10 10.04 -14.27
N LYS A 74 -17.57 10.92 -13.40
CA LYS A 74 -16.85 12.16 -13.80
C LYS A 74 -15.33 11.98 -13.76
#